data_AF-A0A1V6HHU6-F1
#
_entry.id   AF-A0A1V6HHU6-F1
#
_cell.length_a   1.000
_cell.length_b   1.000
_cell.length_c   1.000
_cell.angle_alpha   90.00
_cell.angle_beta   90.00
_cell.angle_gamma   90.00
#
_symmetry.space_group_name_H-M   'P 1'
#
loop_
_entity.id
_entity.type
_entity.pdbx_description
1 polymer ?
#
loop_
_entity_poly.entity_id
_entity_poly.type
_entity_poly.pdbx_seq_one_letter_code
_entity_poly.pdbx_strand_id
1 'polypeptide(L)'
;MKTIIEKREFIREVDVDKKNDFLFELLHNNERLMARFEEFVKDYDPLASTTKRKLNPLAFEDELIETYEAFKEGLSELDFTEVTPRYKHLQQSETSTESKTKADIAQFEAKEFYGAWQSDFLYEISSGYIYQALAMVYGMMAAAIEAEITDPEHFLGKSANKFFISLLTEDLQSLITNYFEVGETDPKDVLTITDITLNFVKKHNIGIINHYLPFFENVVTSPELADSIITKLKDNVVPVIVIPELTDLLTSRTGKVAEWRSAMESIFPENYKMTLKLLNYYYNHAPEEFDHMAMNAFKRYSLKIEDFIENKIKQGSPLYCQLWLAKASESKSFSDYSEARKYITKEESINFAKEQEDIDFKLQILTNEKAWDEILIMAKSKQSANLLHKLLPIIVEYHPDDCYQILKNNIVHLFRHQRHREGYVKLAQYLKFGQTILENNKQMEDLIVHYQDLSQKLPALKDELKNYGL
;
A
#
# COMPACT_ATOMS: atom_id res chain seq x y z
N MET A 1 -28.71 -0.40 32.45
CA MET A 1 -27.31 0.02 32.52
C MET A 1 -26.43 -1.20 32.53
N LYS A 2 -26.10 -1.65 31.33
CA LYS A 2 -25.22 -2.79 31.07
C LYS A 2 -23.84 -2.33 30.58
N THR A 3 -23.75 -1.18 29.92
CA THR A 3 -22.53 -0.69 29.27
C THR A 3 -22.03 0.61 29.92
N ILE A 4 -20.75 0.96 29.77
CA ILE A 4 -20.20 2.24 30.28
C ILE A 4 -20.90 3.44 29.63
N ILE A 5 -21.31 3.32 28.38
CA ILE A 5 -22.00 4.38 27.63
C ILE A 5 -23.37 4.66 28.22
N GLU A 6 -24.18 3.61 28.47
CA GLU A 6 -25.49 3.78 29.12
C GLU A 6 -25.36 4.40 30.51
N LYS A 7 -24.26 4.11 31.23
CA LYS A 7 -23.98 4.73 32.53
C LYS A 7 -23.60 6.22 32.38
N ARG A 8 -22.76 6.57 31.39
CA ARG A 8 -22.37 7.97 31.11
C ARG A 8 -23.56 8.80 30.64
N GLU A 9 -24.40 8.27 29.75
CA GLU A 9 -25.63 8.93 29.31
C GLU A 9 -26.60 9.12 30.47
N PHE A 10 -26.84 8.08 31.27
CA PHE A 10 -27.68 8.21 32.46
C PHE A 10 -27.15 9.29 33.40
N ILE A 11 -25.84 9.28 33.69
CA ILE A 11 -25.24 10.33 34.51
C ILE A 11 -25.52 11.69 33.86
N ARG A 12 -25.30 11.89 32.56
CA ARG A 12 -25.58 13.18 31.89
C ARG A 12 -27.03 13.64 32.06
N GLU A 13 -28.01 12.73 31.97
CA GLU A 13 -29.44 13.02 32.15
C GLU A 13 -29.84 13.37 33.59
N VAL A 14 -29.05 12.95 34.59
CA VAL A 14 -29.34 13.29 35.99
C VAL A 14 -29.12 14.79 36.22
N ASP A 15 -30.08 15.41 36.89
CA ASP A 15 -30.02 16.82 37.27
C ASP A 15 -28.76 17.15 38.11
N VAL A 16 -28.21 18.35 37.90
CA VAL A 16 -26.96 18.79 38.54
C VAL A 16 -27.08 18.79 40.06
N ASP A 17 -28.24 19.16 40.61
CA ASP A 17 -28.44 19.19 42.06
C ASP A 17 -28.42 17.76 42.64
N LYS A 18 -29.03 16.80 41.93
CA LYS A 18 -28.98 15.38 42.33
C LYS A 18 -27.59 14.78 42.24
N LYS A 19 -26.80 15.17 41.24
CA LYS A 19 -25.39 14.77 41.12
C LYS A 19 -24.59 15.31 42.30
N ASN A 20 -24.77 16.59 42.61
CA ASN A 20 -24.09 17.24 43.72
C ASN A 20 -24.45 16.59 45.05
N ASP A 21 -25.74 16.34 45.30
CA ASP A 21 -26.20 15.65 46.51
C ASP A 21 -25.54 14.28 46.66
N PHE A 22 -25.53 13.49 45.59
CA PHE A 22 -24.86 12.19 45.58
C PHE A 22 -23.35 12.32 45.83
N LEU A 23 -22.69 13.30 45.21
CA LEU A 23 -21.24 13.53 45.38
C LEU A 23 -20.92 13.95 46.81
N PHE A 24 -21.73 14.84 47.40
CA PHE A 24 -21.60 15.23 48.80
C PHE A 24 -21.81 14.05 49.73
N GLU A 25 -22.81 13.21 49.48
CA GLU A 25 -23.05 12.01 50.27
C GLU A 25 -21.89 11.00 50.14
N LEU A 26 -21.32 10.85 48.94
CA LEU A 26 -20.19 9.97 48.68
C LEU A 26 -18.90 10.46 49.38
N LEU A 27 -18.62 11.76 49.30
CA LEU A 27 -17.46 12.40 49.95
C LEU A 27 -17.61 12.36 51.48
N HIS A 28 -18.79 12.65 51.99
CA HIS A 28 -19.07 12.62 53.43
C HIS A 28 -18.85 11.23 54.03
N ASN A 29 -19.21 10.19 53.28
CA ASN A 29 -19.12 8.80 53.74
C ASN A 29 -17.75 8.14 53.46
N ASN A 30 -16.80 8.84 52.85
CA ASN A 30 -15.50 8.28 52.49
C ASN A 30 -14.35 9.27 52.74
N GLU A 31 -13.74 9.21 53.93
CA GLU A 31 -12.64 10.09 54.34
C GLU A 31 -11.46 10.09 53.35
N ARG A 32 -11.14 8.94 52.74
CA ARG A 32 -10.05 8.86 51.77
C ARG A 32 -10.39 9.61 50.48
N LEU A 33 -11.63 9.52 50.03
CA LEU A 33 -12.13 10.26 48.87
C LEU A 33 -12.20 11.75 49.16
N MET A 34 -12.66 12.13 50.36
CA MET A 34 -12.70 13.51 50.84
C MET A 34 -11.30 14.12 50.87
N ALA A 35 -10.29 13.41 51.39
CA ALA A 35 -8.91 13.90 51.39
C ALA A 35 -8.37 14.15 49.97
N ARG A 36 -8.64 13.26 49.00
CA ARG A 36 -8.27 13.48 47.59
C ARG A 36 -9.01 14.65 46.97
N PHE A 37 -10.29 14.84 47.30
CA PHE A 37 -11.08 15.96 46.84
C PHE A 37 -10.58 17.29 47.43
N GLU A 38 -10.23 17.34 48.70
CA GLU A 38 -9.65 18.53 49.33
C GLU A 38 -8.28 18.90 48.73
N GLU A 39 -7.46 17.91 48.40
CA GLU A 39 -6.18 18.11 47.70
C GLU A 39 -6.42 18.66 46.29
N PHE A 40 -7.38 18.09 45.56
CA PHE A 40 -7.83 18.60 44.27
C PHE A 40 -8.33 20.04 44.34
N VAL A 41 -9.16 20.39 45.33
CA VAL A 41 -9.71 21.75 45.48
C VAL A 41 -8.63 22.75 45.89
N LYS A 42 -7.64 22.36 46.70
CA LYS A 42 -6.50 23.24 47.06
C LYS A 42 -5.65 23.60 45.85
N ASP A 43 -5.55 22.71 44.88
CA ASP A 43 -4.87 22.93 43.60
C ASP A 43 -5.79 23.51 42.52
N TYR A 44 -7.09 23.69 42.82
CA TYR A 44 -8.09 24.20 41.88
C TYR A 44 -8.12 25.74 41.89
N ASP A 45 -7.48 26.35 40.88
CA ASP A 45 -7.61 27.77 40.58
C ASP A 45 -8.61 27.97 39.42
N PRO A 46 -9.83 28.49 39.68
CA PRO A 46 -10.83 28.73 38.63
C PRO A 46 -10.42 29.83 37.62
N LEU A 47 -9.44 30.68 37.95
CA LEU A 47 -8.87 31.68 37.03
C LEU A 47 -7.76 31.11 36.14
N ALA A 48 -7.25 29.91 36.45
CA ALA A 48 -6.24 29.18 35.67
C ALA A 48 -6.85 28.27 34.58
N SER A 49 -8.15 28.38 34.30
CA SER A 49 -8.83 27.61 33.24
C SER A 49 -8.28 27.85 31.82
N THR A 50 -7.31 28.74 31.66
CA THR A 50 -6.58 29.00 30.40
C THR A 50 -5.12 28.53 30.43
N THR A 51 -4.57 28.10 31.57
CA THR A 51 -3.19 27.60 31.68
C THR A 51 -3.15 26.08 31.74
N LYS A 52 -2.32 25.49 30.87
CA LYS A 52 -2.05 24.05 30.82
C LYS A 52 -1.69 23.54 32.21
N ARG A 53 -2.52 22.63 32.76
CA ARG A 53 -2.24 21.98 34.04
C ARG A 53 -1.03 21.06 33.93
N LYS A 54 -0.32 20.87 35.05
CA LYS A 54 0.83 19.97 35.11
C LYS A 54 0.41 18.52 34.87
N LEU A 55 1.33 17.72 34.31
CA LEU A 55 1.12 16.29 34.16
C LEU A 55 0.95 15.63 35.53
N ASN A 56 -0.13 14.86 35.69
CA ASN A 56 -0.28 13.89 36.76
C ASN A 56 -0.10 12.48 36.14
N PRO A 57 1.02 11.77 36.42
CA PRO A 57 1.31 10.50 35.76
C PRO A 57 0.25 9.42 36.00
N LEU A 58 -0.28 9.33 37.23
CA LEU A 58 -1.32 8.35 37.57
C LEU A 58 -2.62 8.66 36.83
N ALA A 59 -3.04 9.93 36.83
CA ALA A 59 -4.26 10.32 36.12
C ALA A 59 -4.12 10.14 34.60
N PHE A 60 -2.92 10.33 34.04
CA PHE A 60 -2.66 10.07 32.63
C PHE A 60 -2.76 8.58 32.29
N GLU A 61 -2.17 7.71 33.12
CA GLU A 61 -2.24 6.26 32.93
C GLU A 61 -3.67 5.73 33.10
N ASP A 62 -4.37 6.16 34.15
CA ASP A 62 -5.77 5.80 34.41
C ASP A 62 -6.66 6.22 33.24
N GLU A 63 -6.55 7.47 32.77
CA GLU A 63 -7.34 7.99 31.64
C GLU A 63 -7.06 7.21 30.34
N LEU A 64 -5.79 6.89 30.06
CA LEU A 64 -5.39 6.11 28.88
C LEU A 64 -6.06 4.73 28.87
N ILE A 65 -6.04 4.03 30.00
CA ILE A 65 -6.59 2.68 30.14
C ILE A 65 -8.11 2.71 30.13
N GLU A 66 -8.72 3.58 30.94
CA GLU A 66 -10.19 3.67 31.04
C GLU A 66 -10.82 4.05 29.70
N THR A 67 -10.24 5.03 29.00
CA THR A 67 -10.73 5.43 27.69
C THR A 67 -10.50 4.34 26.65
N TYR A 68 -9.37 3.63 26.67
CA TYR A 68 -9.17 2.48 25.80
C TYR A 68 -10.25 1.40 25.99
N GLU A 69 -10.50 0.98 27.23
CA GLU A 69 -11.47 -0.08 27.53
C GLU A 69 -12.89 0.33 27.13
N ALA A 70 -13.31 1.52 27.55
CA ALA A 70 -14.66 2.01 27.31
C ALA A 70 -14.92 2.33 25.82
N PHE A 71 -13.95 2.89 25.12
CA PHE A 71 -14.10 3.16 23.68
C PHE A 71 -14.12 1.86 22.88
N LYS A 72 -13.28 0.87 23.24
CA LYS A 72 -13.25 -0.44 22.58
C LYS A 72 -14.55 -1.21 22.78
N GLU A 73 -15.10 -1.22 24.00
CA GLU A 73 -16.41 -1.80 24.30
C GLU A 73 -17.48 -1.14 23.42
N GLY A 74 -17.54 0.19 23.42
CA GLY A 74 -18.49 0.95 22.60
C GLY A 74 -18.39 0.68 21.11
N LEU A 75 -17.18 0.62 20.56
CA LEU A 75 -16.96 0.29 19.15
C LEU A 75 -17.41 -1.13 18.80
N SER A 76 -17.26 -2.08 19.73
CA SER A 76 -17.66 -3.47 19.52
C SER A 76 -19.19 -3.66 19.57
N GLU A 77 -19.91 -2.70 20.15
CA GLU A 77 -21.37 -2.64 20.14
C GLU A 77 -21.95 -2.06 18.85
N LEU A 78 -21.13 -1.41 18.02
CA LEU A 78 -21.56 -0.89 16.73
C LEU A 78 -21.76 -2.04 15.73
N ASP A 79 -23.00 -2.18 15.27
CA ASP A 79 -23.40 -3.14 14.26
C ASP A 79 -24.09 -2.43 13.09
N PHE A 80 -23.37 -2.32 11.97
CA PHE A 80 -23.85 -1.65 10.77
C PHE A 80 -24.52 -2.60 9.78
N THR A 81 -24.95 -3.80 10.22
CA THR A 81 -25.70 -4.75 9.36
C THR A 81 -27.15 -4.34 9.12
N GLU A 82 -27.79 -3.68 10.08
CA GLU A 82 -29.19 -3.27 10.01
C GLU A 82 -29.35 -1.78 10.28
N VAL A 83 -30.39 -1.18 9.68
CA VAL A 83 -30.73 0.22 9.98
C VAL A 83 -31.38 0.28 11.35
N THR A 84 -30.67 0.85 12.32
CA THR A 84 -31.16 1.07 13.68
C THR A 84 -32.52 1.80 13.62
N PRO A 85 -33.58 1.28 14.29
CA PRO A 85 -34.93 1.83 14.19
C PRO A 85 -35.04 3.33 14.46
N ARG A 86 -34.12 3.88 15.27
CA ARG A 86 -33.97 5.28 15.62
C ARG A 86 -33.76 6.20 14.40
N TYR A 87 -33.10 5.69 13.35
CA TYR A 87 -32.73 6.48 12.16
C TYR A 87 -33.58 6.20 10.92
N LYS A 88 -34.68 5.43 11.06
CA LYS A 88 -35.62 5.16 9.96
C LYS A 88 -36.19 6.42 9.31
N HIS A 89 -36.25 7.54 10.04
CA HIS A 89 -36.71 8.82 9.51
C HIS A 89 -35.75 9.43 8.46
N LEU A 90 -34.47 9.06 8.48
CA LEU A 90 -33.48 9.48 7.47
C LEU A 90 -33.65 8.77 6.13
N GLN A 91 -34.51 7.74 6.05
CA GLN A 91 -34.80 7.01 4.81
C GLN A 91 -35.73 7.75 3.84
N GLN A 92 -36.23 8.95 4.18
CA GLN A 92 -37.29 9.63 3.44
C GLN A 92 -36.85 10.46 2.21
N SER A 93 -35.58 10.37 1.77
CA SER A 93 -35.16 11.09 0.56
C SER A 93 -35.47 10.27 -0.72
N GLU A 94 -36.44 10.73 -1.51
CA GLU A 94 -36.96 10.08 -2.73
C GLU A 94 -35.92 9.91 -3.87
N THR A 95 -34.68 10.38 -3.69
CA THR A 95 -33.66 10.44 -4.74
C THR A 95 -32.41 9.60 -4.49
N SER A 96 -32.34 8.85 -3.37
CA SER A 96 -31.18 8.01 -3.03
C SER A 96 -31.48 6.51 -3.20
N THR A 97 -30.49 5.75 -3.69
CA THR A 97 -30.57 4.28 -3.69
C THR A 97 -30.50 3.76 -2.25
N GLU A 98 -31.23 2.68 -1.94
CA GLU A 98 -31.30 2.08 -0.59
C GLU A 98 -29.92 1.85 0.05
N SER A 99 -28.93 1.44 -0.74
CA SER A 99 -27.54 1.25 -0.30
C SER A 99 -26.86 2.56 0.11
N LYS A 100 -27.10 3.67 -0.61
CA LYS A 100 -26.55 4.98 -0.27
C LYS A 100 -27.17 5.50 1.03
N THR A 101 -28.48 5.33 1.20
CA THR A 101 -29.18 5.69 2.44
C THR A 101 -28.65 4.93 3.65
N LYS A 102 -28.35 3.62 3.51
CA LYS A 102 -27.75 2.82 4.58
C LYS A 102 -26.33 3.30 4.93
N ALA A 103 -25.52 3.61 3.92
CA ALA A 103 -24.18 4.16 4.12
C ALA A 103 -24.21 5.52 4.86
N ASP A 104 -25.13 6.41 4.46
CA ASP A 104 -25.31 7.71 5.11
C ASP A 104 -25.75 7.56 6.59
N ILE A 105 -26.63 6.59 6.89
CA ILE A 105 -27.06 6.28 8.25
C ILE A 105 -25.91 5.72 9.08
N ALA A 106 -25.16 4.74 8.56
CA ALA A 106 -24.01 4.16 9.26
C ALA A 106 -22.95 5.22 9.58
N GLN A 107 -22.66 6.12 8.64
CA GLN A 107 -21.75 7.24 8.87
C GLN A 107 -22.30 8.22 9.92
N PHE A 108 -23.61 8.48 9.92
CA PHE A 108 -24.23 9.33 10.92
C PHE A 108 -24.13 8.71 12.33
N GLU A 109 -24.47 7.43 12.46
CA GLU A 109 -24.39 6.68 13.73
C GLU A 109 -22.96 6.60 14.25
N ALA A 110 -21.98 6.31 13.38
CA ALA A 110 -20.56 6.35 13.73
C ALA A 110 -20.11 7.74 14.22
N LYS A 111 -20.59 8.82 13.57
CA LYS A 111 -20.29 10.19 13.98
C LYS A 111 -21.00 10.60 15.27
N GLU A 112 -22.22 10.14 15.51
CA GLU A 112 -22.95 10.38 16.76
C GLU A 112 -22.24 9.69 17.92
N PHE A 113 -21.85 8.43 17.75
CA PHE A 113 -21.02 7.69 18.69
C PHE A 113 -19.72 8.46 19.00
N TYR A 114 -18.98 8.86 17.96
CA TYR A 114 -17.74 9.61 18.13
C TYR A 114 -17.96 10.97 18.79
N GLY A 115 -19.04 11.68 18.43
CA GLY A 115 -19.35 13.02 18.93
C GLY A 115 -19.53 13.10 20.44
N ALA A 116 -20.02 12.02 21.08
CA ALA A 116 -20.10 11.92 22.54
C ALA A 116 -18.71 11.95 23.20
N TRP A 117 -17.72 11.30 22.58
CA TRP A 117 -16.32 11.27 23.03
C TRP A 117 -15.59 12.57 22.66
N GLN A 118 -15.83 13.10 21.47
CA GLN A 118 -15.26 14.38 21.06
C GLN A 118 -15.69 15.52 22.01
N SER A 119 -16.92 15.48 22.50
CA SER A 119 -17.41 16.46 23.48
C SER A 119 -16.64 16.39 24.81
N ASP A 120 -16.38 15.18 25.32
CA ASP A 120 -15.59 14.98 26.54
C ASP A 120 -14.13 15.44 26.32
N PHE A 121 -13.54 15.10 25.17
CA PHE A 121 -12.21 15.54 24.77
C PHE A 121 -12.09 17.07 24.72
N LEU A 122 -13.04 17.76 24.10
CA LEU A 122 -13.06 19.22 24.05
C LEU A 122 -13.27 19.83 25.44
N TYR A 123 -14.04 19.18 26.31
CA TYR A 123 -14.24 19.61 27.69
C TYR A 123 -12.93 19.54 28.50
N GLU A 124 -12.17 18.45 28.41
CA GLU A 124 -10.85 18.30 29.05
C GLU A 124 -9.90 19.42 28.60
N ILE A 125 -9.86 19.68 27.28
CA ILE A 125 -9.07 20.77 26.71
C ILE A 125 -9.47 22.12 27.31
N SER A 126 -10.77 22.44 27.31
CA SER A 126 -11.29 23.72 27.81
C SER A 126 -11.07 23.92 29.31
N SER A 127 -10.88 22.83 30.05
CA SER A 127 -10.63 22.81 31.49
C SER A 127 -9.13 22.83 31.85
N GLY A 128 -8.25 22.86 30.84
CA GLY A 128 -6.79 22.89 30.98
C GLY A 128 -6.14 21.53 31.20
N TYR A 129 -6.88 20.42 31.13
CA TYR A 129 -6.39 19.04 31.28
C TYR A 129 -5.85 18.48 29.96
N ILE A 130 -4.89 19.20 29.38
CA ILE A 130 -4.33 18.90 28.05
C ILE A 130 -3.68 17.52 28.00
N TYR A 131 -3.05 17.08 29.09
CA TYR A 131 -2.42 15.76 29.17
C TYR A 131 -3.45 14.62 29.24
N GLN A 132 -4.57 14.82 29.93
CA GLN A 132 -5.69 13.86 29.95
C GLN A 132 -6.33 13.78 28.57
N ALA A 133 -6.55 14.93 27.90
CA ALA A 133 -7.04 14.95 26.52
C ALA A 133 -6.11 14.16 25.57
N LEU A 134 -4.79 14.27 25.77
CA LEU A 134 -3.79 13.49 25.03
C LEU A 134 -3.92 11.98 25.33
N ALA A 135 -4.00 11.59 26.60
CA ALA A 135 -4.21 10.21 27.02
C ALA A 135 -5.50 9.61 26.45
N MET A 136 -6.57 10.38 26.47
CA MET A 136 -7.89 10.01 25.97
C MET A 136 -7.84 9.71 24.47
N VAL A 137 -7.29 10.63 23.65
CA VAL A 137 -7.16 10.39 22.19
C VAL A 137 -6.29 9.18 21.88
N TYR A 138 -5.21 9.00 22.62
CA TYR A 138 -4.35 7.83 22.50
C TYR A 138 -5.03 6.52 22.89
N GLY A 139 -5.82 6.52 23.96
CA GLY A 139 -6.63 5.38 24.37
C GLY A 139 -7.68 5.03 23.30
N MET A 140 -8.37 6.04 22.77
CA MET A 140 -9.34 5.87 21.67
C MET A 140 -8.68 5.34 20.39
N MET A 141 -7.48 5.82 20.04
CA MET A 141 -6.73 5.32 18.88
C MET A 141 -6.36 3.85 19.04
N ALA A 142 -5.81 3.48 20.21
CA ALA A 142 -5.49 2.10 20.54
C ALA A 142 -6.73 1.19 20.46
N ALA A 143 -7.86 1.66 20.99
CA ALA A 143 -9.13 0.97 20.94
C ALA A 143 -9.63 0.79 19.50
N ALA A 144 -9.60 1.86 18.69
CA ALA A 144 -10.00 1.80 17.29
C ALA A 144 -9.14 0.86 16.46
N ILE A 145 -7.85 0.68 16.79
CA ILE A 145 -6.96 -0.26 16.10
C ILE A 145 -7.33 -1.72 16.41
N GLU A 146 -7.75 -2.01 17.63
CA GLU A 146 -7.99 -3.38 18.10
C GLU A 146 -9.46 -3.80 18.15
N ALA A 147 -10.41 -2.88 17.98
CA ALA A 147 -11.83 -3.18 18.03
C ALA A 147 -12.29 -4.01 16.81
N GLU A 148 -13.20 -4.94 17.06
CA GLU A 148 -13.90 -5.69 16.02
C GLU A 148 -15.23 -4.98 15.72
N ILE A 149 -15.23 -4.13 14.69
CA ILE A 149 -16.41 -3.35 14.30
C ILE A 149 -17.15 -4.08 13.18
N THR A 150 -18.44 -4.34 13.37
CA THR A 150 -19.25 -5.09 12.41
C THR A 150 -19.75 -4.18 11.27
N ASP A 151 -19.01 -4.17 10.15
CA ASP A 151 -19.37 -3.44 8.92
C ASP A 151 -19.14 -4.31 7.66
N PRO A 152 -19.95 -5.37 7.43
CA PRO A 152 -19.74 -6.30 6.33
C PRO A 152 -20.03 -5.69 4.95
N GLU A 153 -20.86 -4.65 4.88
CA GLU A 153 -21.16 -3.93 3.63
C GLU A 153 -20.19 -2.77 3.35
N HIS A 154 -19.21 -2.53 4.23
CA HIS A 154 -18.18 -1.50 4.08
C HIS A 154 -18.74 -0.09 3.95
N PHE A 155 -19.80 0.21 4.73
CA PHE A 155 -20.45 1.52 4.73
C PHE A 155 -19.55 2.67 5.20
N LEU A 156 -18.59 2.36 6.09
CA LEU A 156 -17.58 3.31 6.55
C LEU A 156 -16.31 3.31 5.68
N GLY A 157 -16.39 2.70 4.49
CA GLY A 157 -15.29 2.53 3.56
C GLY A 157 -14.56 1.21 3.78
N LYS A 158 -13.31 1.12 3.31
CA LYS A 158 -12.54 -0.15 3.29
C LYS A 158 -12.30 -0.76 4.68
N SER A 159 -12.45 0.03 5.75
CA SER A 159 -12.29 -0.41 7.14
C SER A 159 -12.93 0.62 8.06
N ALA A 160 -13.88 0.17 8.88
CA ALA A 160 -14.49 0.99 9.93
C ALA A 160 -13.43 1.50 10.94
N ASN A 161 -12.44 0.67 11.31
CA ASN A 161 -11.32 1.08 12.15
C ASN A 161 -10.58 2.30 11.56
N LYS A 162 -10.31 2.28 10.24
CA LYS A 162 -9.65 3.41 9.56
C LYS A 162 -10.49 4.69 9.57
N PHE A 163 -11.82 4.57 9.51
CA PHE A 163 -12.71 5.72 9.64
C PHE A 163 -12.52 6.41 11.00
N PHE A 164 -12.63 5.67 12.10
CA PHE A 164 -12.44 6.24 13.45
C PHE A 164 -11.01 6.76 13.67
N ILE A 165 -9.98 6.04 13.19
CA ILE A 165 -8.59 6.50 13.26
C ILE A 165 -8.41 7.85 12.54
N SER A 166 -9.08 8.07 11.40
CA SER A 166 -8.98 9.36 10.69
C SER A 166 -9.54 10.53 11.51
N LEU A 167 -10.70 10.35 12.15
CA LEU A 167 -11.30 11.37 13.03
C LEU A 167 -10.38 11.68 14.22
N LEU A 168 -9.85 10.63 14.86
CA LEU A 168 -8.93 10.75 15.99
C LEU A 168 -7.61 11.42 15.60
N THR A 169 -7.11 11.18 14.39
CA THR A 169 -5.90 11.84 13.89
C THR A 169 -6.10 13.34 13.73
N GLU A 170 -7.28 13.77 13.25
CA GLU A 170 -7.62 15.21 13.14
C GLU A 170 -7.64 15.87 14.53
N ASP A 171 -8.30 15.24 15.50
CA ASP A 171 -8.38 15.75 16.87
C ASP A 171 -7.01 15.76 17.57
N LEU A 172 -6.20 14.71 17.39
CA LEU A 172 -4.82 14.65 17.88
C LEU A 172 -3.98 15.79 17.29
N GLN A 173 -4.06 15.99 15.97
CA GLN A 173 -3.29 17.03 15.32
C GLN A 173 -3.69 18.43 15.80
N SER A 174 -5.00 18.67 15.96
CA SER A 174 -5.52 19.91 16.56
C SER A 174 -5.01 20.12 17.98
N LEU A 175 -5.05 19.09 18.84
CA LEU A 175 -4.53 19.16 20.21
C LEU A 175 -3.04 19.52 20.24
N ILE A 176 -2.23 18.83 19.43
CA ILE A 176 -0.78 19.05 19.45
C ILE A 176 -0.44 20.45 18.91
N THR A 177 -1.05 20.86 17.79
CA THR A 177 -0.80 22.19 17.21
C THR A 177 -1.19 23.33 18.14
N ASN A 178 -2.28 23.20 18.89
CA ASN A 178 -2.82 24.29 19.70
C ASN A 178 -2.27 24.34 21.14
N TYR A 179 -1.75 23.23 21.68
CA TYR A 179 -1.42 23.12 23.12
C TYR A 179 -0.05 22.51 23.44
N PHE A 180 0.65 22.00 22.44
CA PHE A 180 2.00 21.48 22.58
C PHE A 180 2.96 22.27 21.69
N GLU A 181 3.27 23.49 22.13
CA GLU A 181 4.28 24.33 21.49
C GLU A 181 5.70 23.74 21.63
N VAL A 182 6.50 23.99 20.60
CA VAL A 182 7.90 23.54 20.51
C VAL A 182 8.73 24.18 21.63
N GLY A 183 9.22 23.37 22.56
CA GLY A 183 10.14 23.81 23.62
C GLY A 183 9.49 24.24 24.93
N GLU A 184 8.16 24.27 25.03
CA GLU A 184 7.45 24.60 26.27
C GLU A 184 7.12 23.39 27.16
N THR A 185 7.12 22.19 26.59
CA THR A 185 6.81 20.95 27.34
C THR A 185 8.04 20.44 28.08
N ASP A 186 7.91 20.19 29.39
CA ASP A 186 9.02 19.70 30.22
C ASP A 186 9.51 18.33 29.69
N PRO A 187 10.82 18.17 29.39
CA PRO A 187 11.39 16.89 28.97
C PRO A 187 11.05 15.72 29.90
N LYS A 188 10.88 15.97 31.21
CA LYS A 188 10.47 14.95 32.18
C LYS A 188 9.04 14.46 31.94
N ASP A 189 8.13 15.37 31.57
CA ASP A 189 6.75 15.02 31.23
C ASP A 189 6.73 14.14 29.98
N VAL A 190 7.51 14.51 28.95
CA VAL A 190 7.66 13.71 27.71
C VAL A 190 8.17 12.30 28.01
N LEU A 191 9.21 12.18 28.84
CA LEU A 191 9.77 10.87 29.21
C LEU A 191 8.79 10.03 30.03
N THR A 192 8.00 10.66 30.90
CA THR A 192 6.98 9.99 31.71
C THR A 192 5.83 9.49 30.83
N ILE A 193 5.32 10.32 29.92
CA ILE A 193 4.31 9.94 28.92
C ILE A 193 4.82 8.78 28.05
N THR A 194 6.08 8.84 27.63
CA THR A 194 6.72 7.78 26.84
C THR A 194 6.75 6.46 27.62
N ASP A 195 7.13 6.47 28.89
CA ASP A 195 7.16 5.26 29.72
C ASP A 195 5.77 4.63 29.90
N ILE A 196 4.78 5.45 30.27
CA ILE A 196 3.40 4.99 30.45
C ILE A 196 2.88 4.39 29.15
N THR A 197 3.09 5.10 28.04
CA THR A 197 2.67 4.66 26.70
C THR A 197 3.35 3.34 26.33
N LEU A 198 4.66 3.20 26.55
CA LEU A 198 5.39 1.96 26.24
C LEU A 198 4.90 0.78 27.07
N ASN A 199 4.64 0.98 28.35
CA ASN A 199 4.07 -0.05 29.22
C ASN A 199 2.67 -0.47 28.77
N PHE A 200 1.87 0.49 28.32
CA PHE A 200 0.55 0.24 27.74
C PHE A 200 0.68 -0.56 26.43
N VAL A 201 1.37 -0.03 25.40
CA VAL A 201 1.43 -0.67 24.09
C VAL A 201 2.13 -2.04 24.08
N LYS A 202 2.96 -2.35 25.08
CA LYS A 202 3.53 -3.69 25.29
C LYS A 202 2.48 -4.74 25.66
N LYS A 203 1.47 -4.35 26.45
CA LYS A 203 0.36 -5.24 26.84
C LYS A 203 -0.66 -5.39 25.70
N HIS A 204 -0.64 -4.44 24.77
CA HIS A 204 -1.51 -4.32 23.62
C HIS A 204 -0.69 -4.49 22.33
N ASN A 205 -0.99 -3.71 21.30
CA ASN A 205 -0.24 -3.69 20.05
C ASN A 205 0.87 -2.62 20.04
N ILE A 206 2.14 -3.04 19.97
CA ILE A 206 3.30 -2.13 19.93
C ILE A 206 3.25 -1.14 18.74
N GLY A 207 2.57 -1.49 17.64
CA GLY A 207 2.42 -0.63 16.46
C GLY A 207 1.60 0.64 16.71
N ILE A 208 0.82 0.68 17.79
CA ILE A 208 0.04 1.84 18.24
C ILE A 208 0.92 3.08 18.40
N ILE A 209 2.18 2.90 18.83
CA ILE A 209 3.11 4.01 19.05
C ILE A 209 3.40 4.83 17.79
N ASN A 210 3.18 4.29 16.58
CA ASN A 210 3.32 5.06 15.34
C ASN A 210 2.35 6.23 15.26
N HIS A 211 1.19 6.14 15.92
CA HIS A 211 0.21 7.22 15.98
C HIS A 211 0.63 8.37 16.92
N TYR A 212 1.68 8.17 17.71
CA TYR A 212 2.22 9.15 18.64
C TYR A 212 3.31 9.99 17.98
N LEU A 213 3.72 9.66 16.74
CA LEU A 213 4.74 10.37 16.00
C LEU A 213 4.51 11.89 15.97
N PRO A 214 3.30 12.43 15.70
CA PRO A 214 3.08 13.88 15.65
C PRO A 214 3.40 14.58 16.98
N PHE A 215 3.19 13.90 18.11
CA PHE A 215 3.55 14.45 19.42
C PHE A 215 5.06 14.53 19.56
N PHE A 216 5.78 13.45 19.26
CA PHE A 216 7.23 13.43 19.30
C PHE A 216 7.86 14.45 18.34
N GLU A 217 7.30 14.65 17.14
CA GLU A 217 7.76 15.64 16.18
C GLU A 217 7.77 17.06 16.75
N ASN A 218 6.77 17.40 17.58
CA ASN A 218 6.62 18.71 18.18
C ASN A 218 7.40 18.87 19.50
N VAL A 219 7.44 17.85 20.37
CA VAL A 219 8.02 17.99 21.71
C VAL A 219 9.49 17.58 21.80
N VAL A 220 10.01 16.78 20.88
CA VAL A 220 11.43 16.33 20.91
C VAL A 220 12.31 17.36 20.21
N THR A 221 12.77 18.34 20.99
CA THR A 221 13.51 19.50 20.48
C THR A 221 15.02 19.43 20.70
N SER A 222 15.49 18.62 21.65
CA SER A 222 16.92 18.51 21.98
C SER A 222 17.49 17.11 21.69
N PRO A 223 18.80 17.01 21.37
CA PRO A 223 19.49 15.73 21.22
C PRO A 223 19.41 14.83 22.46
N GLU A 224 19.48 15.40 23.66
CA GLU A 224 19.47 14.65 24.93
C GLU A 224 18.13 13.99 25.22
N LEU A 225 17.02 14.69 24.90
CA LEU A 225 15.68 14.12 25.02
C LEU A 225 15.48 13.00 24.01
N ALA A 226 15.94 13.20 22.76
CA ALA A 226 15.90 12.16 21.74
C ALA A 226 16.69 10.90 22.16
N ASP A 227 17.92 11.05 22.64
CA ASP A 227 18.76 9.95 23.16
C ASP A 227 18.07 9.22 24.33
N SER A 228 17.41 9.97 25.22
CA SER A 228 16.69 9.41 26.37
C SER A 228 15.50 8.56 25.94
N ILE A 229 14.73 9.02 24.94
CA ILE A 229 13.61 8.26 24.36
C ILE A 229 14.13 7.02 23.62
N ILE A 230 15.22 7.14 22.85
CA ILE A 230 15.85 6.00 22.17
C ILE A 230 16.28 4.93 23.19
N THR A 231 16.86 5.35 24.32
CA THR A 231 17.27 4.44 25.39
C THR A 231 16.06 3.70 25.95
N LYS A 232 14.95 4.41 26.23
CA LYS A 232 13.69 3.79 26.66
C LYS A 232 13.15 2.81 25.64
N LEU A 233 13.15 3.13 24.35
CA LEU A 233 12.70 2.21 23.29
C LEU A 233 13.55 0.92 23.25
N LYS A 234 14.87 1.04 23.42
CA LYS A 234 15.80 -0.10 23.49
C LYS A 234 15.58 -0.94 24.73
N ASP A 235 15.46 -0.33 25.90
CA ASP A 235 15.19 -1.03 27.18
C ASP A 235 13.86 -1.78 27.14
N ASN A 236 12.91 -1.24 26.39
CA ASN A 236 11.61 -1.85 26.15
C ASN A 236 11.59 -2.86 24.98
N VAL A 237 12.74 -3.13 24.35
CA VAL A 237 12.94 -4.10 23.25
C VAL A 237 12.00 -3.82 22.06
N VAL A 238 11.75 -2.55 21.76
CA VAL A 238 10.90 -2.15 20.62
C VAL A 238 11.70 -2.29 19.31
N PRO A 239 11.30 -3.17 18.37
CA PRO A 239 12.04 -3.34 17.12
C PRO A 239 11.90 -2.11 16.22
N VAL A 240 13.02 -1.63 15.67
CA VAL A 240 13.07 -0.45 14.78
C VAL A 240 12.13 -0.58 13.58
N ILE A 241 11.97 -1.80 13.03
CA ILE A 241 11.10 -2.08 11.88
C ILE A 241 9.62 -1.78 12.16
N VAL A 242 9.19 -1.82 13.42
CA VAL A 242 7.80 -1.51 13.80
C VAL A 242 7.56 -0.01 13.90
N ILE A 243 8.62 0.77 14.18
CA ILE A 243 8.57 2.22 14.42
C ILE A 243 9.57 3.01 13.57
N PRO A 244 9.58 2.81 12.24
CA PRO A 244 10.64 3.32 11.38
C PRO A 244 10.70 4.85 11.36
N GLU A 245 9.54 5.52 11.30
CA GLU A 245 9.47 6.99 11.23
C GLU A 245 9.85 7.66 12.55
N LEU A 246 9.41 7.09 13.68
CA LEU A 246 9.82 7.56 15.00
C LEU A 246 11.32 7.36 15.22
N THR A 247 11.86 6.22 14.76
CA THR A 247 13.30 5.98 14.88
C THR A 247 14.11 6.97 14.05
N ASP A 248 13.69 7.27 12.82
CA ASP A 248 14.31 8.30 11.97
C ASP A 248 14.25 9.68 12.62
N LEU A 249 13.09 10.10 13.14
CA LEU A 249 12.94 11.36 13.87
C LEU A 249 13.92 11.42 15.04
N LEU A 250 13.91 10.43 15.94
CA LEU A 250 14.71 10.47 17.14
C LEU A 250 16.21 10.44 16.81
N THR A 251 16.65 9.49 15.98
CA THR A 251 18.08 9.36 15.64
C THR A 251 18.59 10.57 14.86
N SER A 252 17.80 11.17 13.97
CA SER A 252 18.20 12.40 13.27
C SER A 252 18.33 13.60 14.21
N ARG A 253 17.47 13.72 15.24
CA ARG A 253 17.55 14.77 16.26
C ARG A 253 18.78 14.68 17.16
N THR A 254 19.37 13.49 17.32
CA THR A 254 20.63 13.33 18.05
C THR A 254 21.83 13.98 17.33
N GLY A 255 21.74 14.18 16.01
CA GLY A 255 22.86 14.60 15.17
C GLY A 255 23.92 13.53 14.93
N LYS A 256 23.78 12.32 15.50
CA LYS A 256 24.73 11.22 15.36
C LYS A 256 24.46 10.43 14.08
N VAL A 257 25.02 10.91 12.97
CA VAL A 257 24.81 10.34 11.63
C VAL A 257 25.07 8.83 11.56
N ALA A 258 26.09 8.33 12.25
CA ALA A 258 26.42 6.90 12.27
C ALA A 258 25.32 6.04 12.93
N GLU A 259 24.69 6.54 14.01
CA GLU A 259 23.60 5.85 14.69
C GLU A 259 22.33 5.87 13.85
N TRP A 260 21.99 7.02 13.25
CA TRP A 260 20.89 7.13 12.29
C TRP A 260 21.08 6.16 11.12
N ARG A 261 22.27 6.14 10.52
CA ARG A 261 22.58 5.25 9.39
C ARG A 261 22.40 3.78 9.78
N SER A 262 22.98 3.36 10.90
CA SER A 262 22.85 1.98 11.39
C SER A 262 21.38 1.59 11.65
N ALA A 263 20.58 2.51 12.20
CA ALA A 263 19.16 2.27 12.41
C ALA A 263 18.41 2.12 11.08
N MET A 264 18.66 2.98 10.09
CA MET A 264 18.02 2.90 8.77
C MET A 264 18.47 1.66 7.98
N GLU A 265 19.75 1.28 8.06
CA GLU A 265 20.28 0.04 7.47
C GLU A 265 19.57 -1.20 8.04
N SER A 266 19.23 -1.20 9.33
CA SER A 266 18.59 -2.35 9.99
C SER A 266 17.17 -2.66 9.49
N ILE A 267 16.51 -1.69 8.86
CA ILE A 267 15.15 -1.82 8.30
C ILE A 267 15.14 -1.80 6.77
N PHE A 268 16.29 -1.66 6.14
CA PHE A 268 16.42 -1.64 4.69
C PHE A 268 16.33 -3.07 4.12
N PRO A 269 15.63 -3.31 3.01
CA PRO A 269 14.83 -2.38 2.21
C PRO A 269 13.33 -2.44 2.56
N GLU A 270 12.92 -2.85 3.76
CA GLU A 270 11.53 -3.20 4.07
C GLU A 270 10.58 -1.99 4.16
N ASN A 271 11.07 -0.83 4.60
CA ASN A 271 10.27 0.41 4.62
C ASN A 271 10.62 1.32 3.44
N TYR A 272 9.65 1.64 2.59
CA TYR A 272 9.86 2.43 1.37
C TYR A 272 10.37 3.85 1.66
N LYS A 273 9.71 4.56 2.57
CA LYS A 273 10.05 5.95 2.92
C LYS A 273 11.47 6.04 3.49
N MET A 274 11.83 5.14 4.40
CA MET A 274 13.18 5.08 4.98
C MET A 274 14.22 4.62 3.96
N THR A 275 13.86 3.70 3.07
CA THR A 275 14.72 3.28 1.94
C THR A 275 15.12 4.49 1.09
N LEU A 276 14.16 5.34 0.70
CA LEU A 276 14.47 6.55 -0.07
C LEU A 276 15.40 7.50 0.68
N LYS A 277 15.15 7.72 1.98
CA LYS A 277 16.01 8.57 2.83
C LYS A 277 17.44 8.02 2.91
N LEU A 278 17.59 6.72 3.14
CA LEU A 278 18.89 6.06 3.23
C LEU A 278 19.64 6.10 1.89
N LEU A 279 18.96 5.83 0.77
CA LEU A 279 19.58 5.95 -0.55
C LEU A 279 20.02 7.38 -0.87
N ASN A 280 19.23 8.38 -0.48
CA ASN A 280 19.63 9.77 -0.64
C ASN A 280 20.87 10.11 0.19
N TYR A 281 21.01 9.52 1.38
CA TYR A 281 22.23 9.67 2.16
C TYR A 281 23.45 9.08 1.44
N TYR A 282 23.38 7.83 0.96
CA TYR A 282 24.49 7.20 0.23
C TYR A 282 24.84 7.97 -1.04
N TYR A 283 23.85 8.43 -1.80
CA TYR A 283 24.08 9.22 -3.00
C TYR A 283 24.92 10.48 -2.71
N ASN A 284 24.66 11.16 -1.60
CA ASN A 284 25.33 12.42 -1.25
C ASN A 284 26.66 12.24 -0.50
N HIS A 285 26.85 11.14 0.24
CA HIS A 285 27.97 10.99 1.18
C HIS A 285 28.86 9.77 0.95
N ALA A 286 28.36 8.73 0.26
CA ALA A 286 29.10 7.51 -0.05
C ALA A 286 28.64 6.92 -1.40
N PRO A 287 28.92 7.61 -2.54
CA PRO A 287 28.45 7.21 -3.86
C PRO A 287 28.87 5.81 -4.29
N GLU A 288 30.00 5.32 -3.76
CA GLU A 288 30.50 3.96 -3.97
C GLU A 288 29.55 2.87 -3.45
N GLU A 289 28.80 3.13 -2.37
CA GLU A 289 27.82 2.19 -1.82
C GLU A 289 26.43 2.39 -2.40
N PHE A 290 26.16 3.56 -2.99
CA PHE A 290 24.86 3.93 -3.55
C PHE A 290 24.36 2.92 -4.58
N ASP A 291 25.16 2.57 -5.59
CA ASP A 291 24.73 1.67 -6.67
C ASP A 291 24.31 0.28 -6.13
N HIS A 292 25.06 -0.25 -5.15
CA HIS A 292 24.74 -1.53 -4.52
C HIS A 292 23.43 -1.46 -3.71
N MET A 293 23.26 -0.40 -2.91
CA MET A 293 22.05 -0.21 -2.12
C MET A 293 20.83 0.05 -3.03
N ALA A 294 20.97 0.91 -4.02
CA ALA A 294 19.91 1.22 -4.98
C ALA A 294 19.48 -0.03 -5.77
N MET A 295 20.42 -0.92 -6.10
CA MET A 295 20.12 -2.21 -6.71
C MET A 295 19.24 -3.10 -5.82
N ASN A 296 19.55 -3.19 -4.53
CA ASN A 296 18.75 -3.99 -3.59
C ASN A 296 17.35 -3.38 -3.39
N ALA A 297 17.25 -2.05 -3.34
CA ALA A 297 15.97 -1.36 -3.30
C ALA A 297 15.15 -1.57 -4.57
N PHE A 298 15.78 -1.54 -5.75
CA PHE A 298 15.12 -1.79 -7.04
C PHE A 298 14.58 -3.23 -7.13
N LYS A 299 15.31 -4.23 -6.62
CA LYS A 299 14.78 -5.60 -6.54
C LYS A 299 13.50 -5.70 -5.69
N ARG A 300 13.38 -4.88 -4.64
CA ARG A 300 12.22 -4.89 -3.72
C ARG A 300 11.04 -4.09 -4.27
N TYR A 301 11.30 -2.90 -4.83
CA TYR A 301 10.28 -1.93 -5.20
C TYR A 301 10.04 -1.81 -6.71
N SER A 302 10.96 -2.34 -7.53
CA SER A 302 10.94 -2.26 -8.99
C SER A 302 10.71 -0.83 -9.47
N LEU A 303 9.87 -0.62 -10.49
CA LEU A 303 9.60 0.67 -11.11
C LEU A 303 9.00 1.72 -10.16
N LYS A 304 8.52 1.34 -8.97
CA LYS A 304 8.07 2.32 -7.97
C LYS A 304 9.16 3.30 -7.54
N ILE A 305 10.44 2.91 -7.63
CA ILE A 305 11.57 3.75 -7.23
C ILE A 305 12.22 4.49 -8.42
N GLU A 306 11.70 4.32 -9.63
CA GLU A 306 12.26 4.87 -10.87
C GLU A 306 12.56 6.36 -10.76
N ASP A 307 11.54 7.17 -10.43
CA ASP A 307 11.64 8.64 -10.31
C ASP A 307 12.78 9.07 -9.39
N PHE A 308 13.07 8.26 -8.36
CA PHE A 308 14.15 8.54 -7.43
C PHE A 308 15.53 8.21 -8.02
N ILE A 309 15.68 7.08 -8.73
CA ILE A 309 17.00 6.58 -9.17
C ILE A 309 17.40 7.01 -10.59
N GLU A 310 16.47 7.29 -11.50
CA GLU A 310 16.75 7.46 -12.94
C GLU A 310 17.87 8.47 -13.22
N ASN A 311 17.86 9.62 -12.53
CA ASN A 311 18.84 10.69 -12.70
C ASN A 311 20.07 10.57 -11.77
N LYS A 312 20.16 9.52 -10.97
CA LYS A 312 21.22 9.32 -9.95
C LYS A 312 22.16 8.16 -10.28
N ILE A 313 21.74 7.27 -11.17
CA ILE A 313 22.51 6.08 -11.56
C ILE A 313 23.46 6.39 -12.71
N LYS A 314 24.64 5.78 -12.65
CA LYS A 314 25.64 5.90 -13.72
C LYS A 314 25.20 5.14 -14.97
N GLN A 315 25.25 5.80 -16.13
CA GLN A 315 24.98 5.14 -17.42
C GLN A 315 25.86 3.89 -17.60
N GLY A 316 25.24 2.81 -18.06
CA GLY A 316 25.88 1.51 -18.26
C GLY A 316 26.18 0.73 -16.98
N SER A 317 25.81 1.22 -15.79
CA SER A 317 25.85 0.40 -14.58
C SER A 317 24.83 -0.76 -14.69
N PRO A 318 25.02 -1.84 -13.92
CA PRO A 318 24.03 -2.93 -13.87
C PRO A 318 22.63 -2.45 -13.50
N LEU A 319 22.52 -1.48 -12.58
CA LEU A 319 21.24 -0.90 -12.17
C LEU A 319 20.60 -0.10 -13.31
N TYR A 320 21.39 0.68 -14.05
CA TYR A 320 20.91 1.40 -15.24
C TYR A 320 20.31 0.43 -16.26
N CYS A 321 21.01 -0.65 -16.58
CA CYS A 321 20.51 -1.64 -17.52
C CYS A 321 19.21 -2.29 -17.02
N GLN A 322 19.15 -2.69 -15.75
CA GLN A 322 17.95 -3.29 -15.17
C GLN A 322 16.74 -2.35 -15.14
N LEU A 323 16.95 -1.07 -14.82
CA LEU A 323 15.89 -0.06 -14.85
C LEU A 323 15.30 0.05 -16.25
N TRP A 324 16.13 0.25 -17.28
CA TRP A 324 15.66 0.40 -18.65
C TRP A 324 15.02 -0.86 -19.22
N LEU A 325 15.54 -2.05 -18.87
CA LEU A 325 14.90 -3.31 -19.25
C LEU A 325 13.53 -3.48 -18.56
N ALA A 326 13.40 -3.09 -17.30
CA ALA A 326 12.12 -3.11 -16.60
C ALA A 326 11.11 -2.14 -17.23
N LYS A 327 11.55 -0.90 -17.52
CA LYS A 327 10.72 0.10 -18.24
C LYS A 327 10.26 -0.45 -19.58
N ALA A 328 11.18 -1.00 -20.37
CA ALA A 328 10.90 -1.57 -21.68
C ALA A 328 9.92 -2.75 -21.61
N SER A 329 10.00 -3.58 -20.56
CA SER A 329 9.06 -4.69 -20.32
C SER A 329 7.64 -4.20 -20.01
N GLU A 330 7.50 -3.19 -19.13
CA GLU A 330 6.20 -2.64 -18.77
C GLU A 330 5.55 -1.86 -19.92
N SER A 331 6.33 -1.00 -20.57
CA SER A 331 5.86 -0.11 -21.65
C SER A 331 5.82 -0.79 -23.02
N LYS A 332 6.48 -1.94 -23.18
CA LYS A 332 6.74 -2.61 -24.47
C LYS A 332 7.44 -1.69 -25.48
N SER A 333 8.26 -0.78 -24.97
CA SER A 333 8.94 0.25 -25.76
C SER A 333 10.31 -0.22 -26.23
N PHE A 334 10.47 -0.31 -27.55
CA PHE A 334 11.79 -0.57 -28.14
C PHE A 334 12.78 0.58 -27.92
N SER A 335 12.28 1.80 -27.72
CA SER A 335 13.12 2.95 -27.38
C SER A 335 13.78 2.76 -26.01
N ASP A 336 13.03 2.31 -25.01
CA ASP A 336 13.55 2.05 -23.66
C ASP A 336 14.54 0.88 -23.67
N TYR A 337 14.23 -0.19 -24.43
CA TYR A 337 15.18 -1.29 -24.66
C TYR A 337 16.48 -0.81 -25.31
N SER A 338 16.40 0.11 -26.27
CA SER A 338 17.56 0.64 -26.99
C SER A 338 18.54 1.37 -26.06
N GLU A 339 18.07 1.95 -24.95
CA GLU A 339 18.94 2.54 -23.94
C GLU A 339 19.75 1.48 -23.17
N ALA A 340 19.10 0.40 -22.71
CA ALA A 340 19.81 -0.73 -22.09
C ALA A 340 20.75 -1.43 -23.09
N ARG A 341 20.32 -1.56 -24.35
CA ARG A 341 21.03 -2.32 -25.39
C ARG A 341 22.46 -1.85 -25.62
N LYS A 342 22.75 -0.55 -25.42
CA LYS A 342 24.09 0.03 -25.56
C LYS A 342 25.13 -0.61 -24.62
N TYR A 343 24.69 -1.25 -23.54
CA TYR A 343 25.55 -1.70 -22.45
C TYR A 343 25.44 -3.20 -22.16
N ILE A 344 24.37 -3.86 -22.59
CA ILE A 344 24.19 -5.31 -22.41
C ILE A 344 24.75 -6.10 -23.59
N THR A 345 25.09 -7.36 -23.33
CA THR A 345 25.53 -8.33 -24.31
C THR A 345 24.37 -8.85 -25.16
N LYS A 346 24.70 -9.49 -26.29
CA LYS A 346 23.70 -10.18 -27.12
C LYS A 346 23.00 -11.30 -26.35
N GLU A 347 23.73 -12.02 -25.50
CA GLU A 347 23.17 -13.09 -24.69
C GLU A 347 22.14 -12.57 -23.68
N GLU A 348 22.47 -11.50 -22.95
CA GLU A 348 21.53 -10.82 -22.04
C GLU A 348 20.30 -10.29 -22.79
N SER A 349 20.48 -9.74 -23.98
CA SER A 349 19.39 -9.26 -24.83
C SER A 349 18.43 -10.38 -25.25
N ILE A 350 18.98 -11.55 -25.62
CA ILE A 350 18.20 -12.73 -25.98
C ILE A 350 17.46 -13.28 -24.75
N ASN A 351 18.11 -13.32 -23.59
CA ASN A 351 17.47 -13.77 -22.35
C ASN A 351 16.31 -12.85 -21.95
N PHE A 352 16.51 -11.53 -22.03
CA PHE A 352 15.45 -10.56 -21.80
C PHE A 352 14.27 -10.77 -22.76
N ALA A 353 14.53 -10.96 -24.06
CA ALA A 353 13.49 -11.24 -25.05
C ALA A 353 12.73 -12.54 -24.75
N LYS A 354 13.39 -13.57 -24.19
CA LYS A 354 12.73 -14.83 -23.82
C LYS A 354 11.68 -14.63 -22.74
N GLU A 355 11.93 -13.74 -21.78
CA GLU A 355 11.05 -13.40 -20.66
C GLU A 355 9.82 -12.56 -21.07
N GLN A 356 9.83 -11.96 -22.28
CA GLN A 356 8.71 -11.13 -22.75
C GLN A 356 7.51 -11.97 -23.21
N GLU A 357 6.32 -11.59 -22.74
CA GLU A 357 5.04 -12.18 -23.17
C GLU A 357 4.52 -11.56 -24.48
N ASP A 358 4.77 -10.26 -24.69
CA ASP A 358 4.33 -9.56 -25.90
C ASP A 358 5.17 -9.99 -27.10
N ILE A 359 4.52 -10.65 -28.05
CA ILE A 359 5.20 -11.29 -29.17
C ILE A 359 5.77 -10.25 -30.16
N ASP A 360 5.07 -9.14 -30.37
CA ASP A 360 5.52 -8.13 -31.33
C ASP A 360 6.77 -7.41 -30.79
N PHE A 361 6.78 -7.07 -29.50
CA PHE A 361 7.95 -6.50 -28.83
C PHE A 361 9.12 -7.49 -28.76
N LYS A 362 8.86 -8.74 -28.38
CA LYS A 362 9.86 -9.82 -28.39
C LYS A 362 10.50 -10.00 -29.77
N LEU A 363 9.69 -9.99 -30.82
CA LEU A 363 10.16 -10.16 -32.19
C LEU A 363 11.02 -8.98 -32.66
N GLN A 364 10.67 -7.74 -32.28
CA GLN A 364 11.51 -6.57 -32.55
C GLN A 364 12.90 -6.72 -31.92
N ILE A 365 12.98 -7.15 -30.66
CA ILE A 365 14.26 -7.40 -29.97
C ILE A 365 15.08 -8.47 -30.69
N LEU A 366 14.49 -9.66 -30.93
CA LEU A 366 15.21 -10.76 -31.57
C LEU A 366 15.67 -10.44 -32.99
N THR A 367 14.87 -9.67 -33.74
CA THR A 367 15.22 -9.21 -35.09
C THR A 367 16.41 -8.25 -35.03
N ASN A 368 16.42 -7.31 -34.08
CA ASN A 368 17.54 -6.39 -33.88
C ASN A 368 18.84 -7.13 -33.54
N GLU A 369 18.77 -8.16 -32.69
CA GLU A 369 19.92 -8.98 -32.32
C GLU A 369 20.34 -10.00 -33.40
N LYS A 370 19.59 -10.09 -34.51
CA LYS A 370 19.77 -11.11 -35.55
C LYS A 370 19.76 -12.52 -34.93
N ALA A 371 18.83 -12.77 -34.01
CA ALA A 371 18.68 -14.04 -33.31
C ALA A 371 17.69 -14.94 -34.07
N TRP A 372 18.02 -15.27 -35.32
CA TRP A 372 17.14 -15.99 -36.25
C TRP A 372 16.76 -17.39 -35.73
N ASP A 373 17.70 -18.09 -35.10
CA ASP A 373 17.45 -19.40 -34.50
C ASP A 373 16.38 -19.35 -33.40
N GLU A 374 16.35 -18.29 -32.59
CA GLU A 374 15.34 -18.11 -31.54
C GLU A 374 13.96 -17.81 -32.14
N ILE A 375 13.90 -17.02 -33.21
CA ILE A 375 12.66 -16.79 -33.96
C ILE A 375 12.19 -18.09 -34.63
N LEU A 376 13.11 -18.93 -35.10
CA LEU A 376 12.79 -20.25 -35.64
C LEU A 376 12.22 -21.19 -34.58
N ILE A 377 12.77 -21.19 -33.36
CA ILE A 377 12.21 -21.94 -32.22
C ILE A 377 10.77 -21.48 -31.93
N MET A 378 10.53 -20.16 -31.94
CA MET A 378 9.18 -19.61 -31.81
C MET A 378 8.26 -20.10 -32.93
N ALA A 379 8.71 -20.09 -34.18
CA ALA A 379 7.91 -20.54 -35.32
C ALA A 379 7.62 -22.06 -35.32
N LYS A 380 8.53 -22.88 -34.77
CA LYS A 380 8.37 -24.34 -34.64
C LYS A 380 7.38 -24.76 -33.55
N SER A 381 7.12 -23.89 -32.58
CA SER A 381 6.09 -24.14 -31.57
C SER A 381 4.68 -24.07 -32.18
N LYS A 382 3.65 -24.62 -31.50
CA LYS A 382 2.27 -24.67 -32.02
C LYS A 382 1.63 -23.27 -32.08
N GLN A 383 2.00 -22.49 -33.08
CA GLN A 383 1.58 -21.11 -33.25
C GLN A 383 0.32 -20.96 -34.10
N SER A 384 -0.40 -19.87 -33.88
CA SER A 384 -1.55 -19.50 -34.72
C SER A 384 -1.10 -19.14 -36.14
N ALA A 385 -2.01 -19.25 -37.10
CA ALA A 385 -1.74 -18.85 -38.49
C ALA A 385 -1.24 -17.41 -38.58
N ASN A 386 -1.93 -16.47 -37.93
CA ASN A 386 -1.57 -15.06 -37.95
C ASN A 386 -0.15 -14.81 -37.46
N LEU A 387 0.29 -15.53 -36.43
CA LEU A 387 1.64 -15.36 -35.91
C LEU A 387 2.70 -15.95 -36.85
N LEU A 388 2.45 -17.12 -37.43
CA LEU A 388 3.35 -17.69 -38.44
C LEU A 388 3.54 -16.74 -39.64
N HIS A 389 2.49 -16.01 -40.03
CA HIS A 389 2.58 -15.01 -41.10
C HIS A 389 3.48 -13.82 -40.74
N LYS A 390 3.66 -13.52 -39.44
CA LYS A 390 4.61 -12.51 -38.96
C LYS A 390 6.04 -13.05 -38.84
N LEU A 391 6.20 -14.29 -38.36
CA LEU A 391 7.52 -14.87 -38.05
C LEU A 391 8.28 -15.32 -39.29
N LEU A 392 7.64 -16.09 -40.18
CA LEU A 392 8.34 -16.74 -41.30
C LEU A 392 9.00 -15.75 -42.28
N PRO A 393 8.41 -14.60 -42.65
CA PRO A 393 9.06 -13.66 -43.56
C PRO A 393 10.38 -13.10 -43.03
N ILE A 394 10.55 -13.06 -41.70
CA ILE A 394 11.75 -12.51 -41.05
C ILE A 394 12.91 -13.50 -41.12
N ILE A 395 12.63 -14.81 -41.07
CA ILE A 395 13.66 -15.86 -41.01
C ILE A 395 13.86 -16.62 -42.32
N VAL A 396 13.01 -16.41 -43.33
CA VAL A 396 13.02 -17.21 -44.56
C VAL A 396 14.35 -17.14 -45.33
N GLU A 397 15.02 -16.00 -45.31
CA GLU A 397 16.34 -15.84 -45.96
C GLU A 397 17.42 -16.69 -45.28
N TYR A 398 17.30 -16.90 -43.96
CA TYR A 398 18.29 -17.61 -43.15
C TYR A 398 17.97 -19.10 -42.95
N HIS A 399 16.68 -19.46 -42.95
CA HIS A 399 16.17 -20.82 -42.73
C HIS A 399 15.06 -21.21 -43.72
N PRO A 400 15.31 -21.20 -45.05
CA PRO A 400 14.28 -21.46 -46.06
C PRO A 400 13.70 -22.87 -45.96
N ASP A 401 14.54 -23.87 -45.72
CA ASP A 401 14.13 -25.28 -45.62
C ASP A 401 13.23 -25.51 -44.40
N ASP A 402 13.58 -24.94 -43.24
CA ASP A 402 12.74 -25.05 -42.04
C ASP A 402 11.40 -24.34 -42.23
N CYS A 403 11.38 -23.16 -42.87
CA CYS A 403 10.15 -22.44 -43.19
C CYS A 403 9.23 -23.29 -44.06
N TYR A 404 9.78 -23.96 -45.09
CA TYR A 404 9.03 -24.91 -45.90
C TYR A 404 8.46 -26.05 -45.07
N GLN A 405 9.26 -26.68 -44.20
CA GLN A 405 8.79 -27.79 -43.36
C GLN A 405 7.66 -27.35 -42.41
N ILE A 406 7.75 -26.17 -41.80
CA ILE A 406 6.70 -25.62 -40.94
C ILE A 406 5.40 -25.45 -41.74
N LEU A 407 5.46 -24.84 -42.92
CA LEU A 407 4.28 -24.66 -43.78
C LEU A 407 3.68 -25.99 -44.21
N LYS A 408 4.52 -26.91 -44.72
CA LYS A 408 4.11 -28.25 -45.15
C LYS A 408 3.39 -29.01 -44.04
N ASN A 409 3.94 -29.00 -42.83
CA ASN A 409 3.35 -29.70 -41.69
C ASN A 409 1.98 -29.12 -41.31
N ASN A 410 1.82 -27.79 -41.33
CA ASN A 410 0.53 -27.14 -41.08
C ASN A 410 -0.50 -27.45 -42.17
N ILE A 411 -0.10 -27.39 -43.45
CA ILE A 411 -0.95 -27.71 -44.59
C ILE A 411 -1.43 -29.16 -44.54
N VAL A 412 -0.51 -30.11 -44.32
CA VAL A 412 -0.84 -31.54 -44.22
C VAL A 412 -1.77 -31.81 -43.03
N HIS A 413 -1.53 -31.15 -41.89
CA HIS A 413 -2.40 -31.28 -40.71
C HIS A 413 -3.81 -30.75 -40.98
N LEU A 414 -3.95 -29.55 -41.55
CA LEU A 414 -5.25 -28.99 -41.94
C LEU A 414 -6.00 -29.91 -42.90
N PHE A 415 -5.33 -30.44 -43.92
CA PHE A 415 -5.97 -31.34 -44.89
C PHE A 415 -6.41 -32.68 -44.29
N ARG A 416 -5.70 -33.20 -43.27
CA ARG A 416 -6.06 -34.46 -42.60
C ARG A 416 -7.22 -34.30 -41.62
N HIS A 417 -7.26 -33.19 -40.88
CA HIS A 417 -8.16 -33.04 -39.74
C HIS A 417 -9.31 -32.05 -39.97
N GLN A 418 -9.23 -31.16 -40.96
CA GLN A 418 -10.22 -30.11 -41.23
C GLN A 418 -10.70 -30.15 -42.69
N ARG A 419 -11.30 -31.27 -43.09
CA ARG A 419 -11.84 -31.49 -44.46
C ARG A 419 -13.21 -30.83 -44.68
N HIS A 420 -13.29 -29.55 -44.39
CA HIS A 420 -14.47 -28.72 -44.60
C HIS A 420 -14.05 -27.37 -45.18
N ARG A 421 -15.03 -26.57 -45.63
CA ARG A 421 -14.77 -25.33 -46.39
C ARG A 421 -13.82 -24.37 -45.67
N GLU A 422 -14.01 -24.14 -44.38
CA GLU A 422 -13.12 -23.27 -43.58
C GLU A 422 -11.68 -23.79 -43.50
N GLY A 423 -11.49 -25.11 -43.42
CA GLY A 423 -10.15 -25.73 -43.44
C GLY A 423 -9.47 -25.56 -44.80
N TYR A 424 -10.24 -25.64 -45.90
CA TYR A 424 -9.73 -25.38 -47.25
C TYR A 424 -9.35 -23.92 -47.47
N VAL A 425 -10.10 -22.97 -46.90
CA VAL A 425 -9.73 -21.53 -46.91
C VAL A 425 -8.36 -21.34 -46.24
N LYS A 426 -8.16 -21.87 -45.03
CA LYS A 426 -6.87 -21.77 -44.32
C LYS A 426 -5.74 -22.45 -45.07
N LEU A 427 -6.01 -23.60 -45.68
CA LEU A 427 -5.03 -24.32 -46.49
C LEU A 427 -4.60 -23.48 -47.70
N ALA A 428 -5.54 -22.87 -48.43
CA ALA A 428 -5.26 -22.00 -49.56
C ALA A 428 -4.45 -20.76 -49.12
N GLN A 429 -4.75 -20.18 -47.95
CA GLN A 429 -3.97 -19.09 -47.36
C GLN A 429 -2.51 -19.50 -47.12
N TYR A 430 -2.26 -20.66 -46.50
CA TYR A 430 -0.88 -21.13 -46.26
C TYR A 430 -0.12 -21.45 -47.55
N LEU A 431 -0.79 -22.03 -48.55
CA LEU A 431 -0.16 -22.27 -49.86
C LEU A 431 0.21 -20.96 -50.53
N LYS A 432 -0.70 -19.97 -50.51
CA LYS A 432 -0.44 -18.67 -51.11
C LYS A 432 0.67 -17.93 -50.40
N PHE A 433 0.62 -17.94 -49.07
CA PHE A 433 1.65 -17.33 -48.23
C PHE A 433 3.02 -17.96 -48.47
N GLY A 434 3.10 -19.31 -48.48
CA GLY A 434 4.32 -20.04 -48.79
C GLY A 434 4.88 -19.73 -50.18
N GLN A 435 4.01 -19.63 -51.20
CA GLN A 435 4.40 -19.19 -52.54
C GLN A 435 5.06 -17.80 -52.52
N THR A 436 4.53 -16.88 -51.71
CA THR A 436 5.06 -15.52 -51.59
C THR A 436 6.39 -15.46 -50.86
N ILE A 437 6.55 -16.18 -49.74
CA ILE A 437 7.78 -16.06 -48.93
C ILE A 437 8.93 -16.95 -49.42
N LEU A 438 8.63 -18.07 -50.07
CA LEU A 438 9.60 -19.02 -50.62
C LEU A 438 9.60 -18.94 -52.15
N GLU A 439 9.69 -17.73 -52.70
CA GLU A 439 9.69 -17.50 -54.14
C GLU A 439 10.78 -18.34 -54.82
N ASN A 440 10.44 -19.04 -55.91
CA ASN A 440 11.31 -19.97 -56.65
C ASN A 440 11.75 -21.24 -55.88
N ASN A 441 11.11 -21.58 -54.76
CA ASN A 441 11.33 -22.85 -54.09
C ASN A 441 10.55 -23.98 -54.78
N LYS A 442 11.26 -24.83 -55.50
CA LYS A 442 10.69 -25.98 -56.22
C LYS A 442 9.83 -26.90 -55.33
N GLN A 443 10.21 -27.11 -54.07
CA GLN A 443 9.44 -27.98 -53.16
C GLN A 443 8.08 -27.37 -52.77
N MET A 444 7.99 -26.04 -52.72
CA MET A 444 6.74 -25.33 -52.48
C MET A 444 5.85 -25.35 -53.73
N GLU A 445 6.43 -25.17 -54.92
CA GLU A 445 5.71 -25.31 -56.20
C GLU A 445 5.13 -26.71 -56.37
N ASP A 446 5.94 -27.75 -56.13
CA ASP A 446 5.50 -29.15 -56.17
C ASP A 446 4.34 -29.42 -55.18
N LEU A 447 4.37 -28.78 -54.00
CA LEU A 447 3.30 -28.88 -53.01
C LEU A 447 2.00 -28.22 -53.49
N ILE A 448 2.09 -27.06 -54.15
CA ILE A 448 0.93 -26.37 -54.73
C ILE A 448 0.29 -27.22 -55.83
N VAL A 449 1.09 -27.74 -56.76
CA VAL A 449 0.64 -28.63 -57.83
C VAL A 449 -0.06 -29.87 -57.26
N HIS A 450 0.50 -30.47 -56.21
CA HIS A 450 -0.12 -31.62 -55.54
C HIS A 450 -1.54 -31.32 -55.04
N TYR A 451 -1.76 -30.17 -54.40
CA TYR A 451 -3.09 -29.80 -53.90
C TYR A 451 -4.04 -29.33 -55.01
N GLN A 452 -3.55 -28.73 -56.10
CA GLN A 452 -4.34 -28.44 -57.29
C GLN A 452 -4.87 -29.73 -57.93
N ASP A 453 -4.05 -30.77 -58.08
CA ASP A 453 -4.47 -32.06 -58.62
C ASP A 453 -5.51 -32.74 -57.70
N LEU A 454 -5.31 -32.69 -56.39
CA LEU A 454 -6.29 -33.21 -55.42
C LEU A 454 -7.62 -32.45 -55.47
N SER A 455 -7.61 -31.15 -55.76
CA SER A 455 -8.81 -30.32 -55.85
C SER A 455 -9.77 -30.74 -56.97
N GLN A 456 -9.30 -31.47 -57.99
CA GLN A 456 -10.15 -32.01 -59.07
C GLN A 456 -11.26 -32.92 -58.52
N LYS A 457 -11.00 -33.59 -57.39
CA LYS A 457 -11.94 -34.48 -56.71
C LYS A 457 -12.66 -33.80 -55.53
N LEU A 458 -12.33 -32.54 -55.23
CA LEU A 458 -12.84 -31.78 -54.10
C LEU A 458 -13.27 -30.36 -54.57
N PRO A 459 -14.50 -30.20 -55.10
CA PRO A 459 -14.95 -28.93 -55.69
C PRO A 459 -14.82 -27.72 -54.76
N ALA A 460 -15.12 -27.90 -53.47
CA ALA A 460 -14.98 -26.83 -52.48
C ALA A 460 -13.51 -26.38 -52.30
N LEU A 461 -12.55 -27.30 -52.34
CA LEU A 461 -11.12 -26.93 -52.29
C LEU A 461 -10.69 -26.20 -53.56
N LYS A 462 -11.20 -26.62 -54.72
CA LYS A 462 -10.92 -25.99 -56.01
C LYS A 462 -11.39 -24.53 -56.03
N ASP A 463 -12.59 -24.25 -55.52
CA ASP A 463 -13.12 -22.90 -55.43
C ASP A 463 -12.25 -22.02 -54.53
N GLU A 464 -11.82 -22.52 -53.36
CA GLU A 464 -10.96 -21.74 -52.46
C GLU A 464 -9.55 -21.52 -53.01
N LEU A 465 -8.91 -22.51 -53.66
CA LEU A 465 -7.60 -22.29 -54.31
C LEU A 465 -7.69 -21.19 -55.38
N LYS A 466 -8.74 -21.22 -56.21
CA LYS A 466 -9.01 -20.19 -57.23
C LYS A 466 -9.21 -18.81 -56.61
N ASN A 467 -9.92 -18.72 -55.49
CA ASN A 467 -10.15 -17.45 -54.77
C ASN A 467 -8.85 -16.80 -54.29
N TYR A 468 -7.82 -17.60 -53.99
CA TYR A 468 -6.50 -17.11 -53.57
C TYR A 468 -5.50 -16.98 -54.74
N GLY A 469 -5.96 -17.16 -55.98
CA GLY A 469 -5.13 -17.03 -57.18
C GLY A 469 -4.07 -18.13 -57.28
N LEU A 470 -4.41 -19.35 -56.83
CA LEU A 470 -3.61 -20.56 -56.96
C LEU A 470 -4.21 -21.49 -58.02
#